data_AF-A0A4Q4CI70-F1
#
_entry.id   AF-A0A4Q4CI70-F1
#
_cell.length_a   1.000
_cell.length_b   1.000
_cell.length_c   1.000
_cell.angle_alpha   90.00
_cell.angle_beta   90.00
_cell.angle_gamma   90.00
#
_symmetry.space_group_name_H-M   'P 1'
#
loop_
_entity.id
_entity.type
_entity.pdbx_description
1 polymer ?
#
loop_
_entity_poly.entity_id
_entity_poly.type
_entity_poly.pdbx_seq_one_letter_code
_entity_poly.pdbx_strand_id
1 'polypeptide(L)'
;MTARLAFPFSAIVGQEEMKLAILVAAVDPGIGGVLVFGDRGTGKSTAVRALAALLPDIAVVDGCPYRCDPADDRALCTECRTRRAAGPLPHHLAAVPVVDLPLGATEDRVVGALDIQRALANGEKAFEPGLLARANRGFLYIDEANLLEDHLVDLL
;
A
#
# COMPACT_ATOMS: atom_id res chain seq x y z
N MET A 1 6.74 6.29 -20.94
CA MET A 1 6.65 5.72 -19.58
C MET A 1 7.35 4.37 -19.61
N THR A 2 8.58 4.31 -19.12
CA THR A 2 9.37 3.08 -19.10
C THR A 2 8.76 2.16 -18.04
N ALA A 3 7.90 1.23 -18.45
CA ALA A 3 7.46 0.16 -17.58
C ALA A 3 8.73 -0.53 -17.06
N ARG A 4 9.03 -0.38 -15.77
CA ARG A 4 10.00 -1.27 -15.13
C ARG A 4 9.39 -2.66 -15.29
N LEU A 5 9.93 -3.42 -16.23
CA LEU A 5 9.53 -4.80 -16.47
C LEU A 5 9.74 -5.55 -15.15
N ALA A 6 8.64 -5.79 -14.44
CA ALA A 6 8.67 -6.65 -13.26
C ALA A 6 9.01 -8.07 -13.74
N PHE A 7 9.78 -8.79 -12.93
CA PHE A 7 10.06 -10.19 -13.22
C PHE A 7 8.73 -10.98 -13.22
N PRO A 8 8.46 -11.89 -14.19
CA PRO A 8 7.19 -12.59 -14.25
C PRO A 8 6.97 -13.49 -13.04
N PHE A 9 5.81 -13.41 -12.38
CA PHE A 9 5.52 -14.19 -11.17
C PHE A 9 5.58 -15.70 -11.42
N SER A 10 5.10 -16.14 -12.59
CA SER A 10 5.14 -17.55 -13.00
C SER A 10 6.57 -18.06 -13.29
N ALA A 11 7.52 -17.17 -13.56
CA ALA A 11 8.92 -17.52 -13.82
C ALA A 11 9.75 -17.65 -12.54
N ILE A 12 9.17 -17.37 -11.37
CA ILE A 12 9.86 -17.53 -10.08
C ILE A 12 10.02 -19.02 -9.81
N VAL A 13 11.28 -19.44 -9.68
CA VAL A 13 11.67 -20.83 -9.49
C VAL A 13 11.42 -21.25 -8.03
N GLY A 14 10.70 -22.35 -7.83
CA GLY A 14 10.39 -22.89 -6.50
C GLY A 14 9.48 -21.95 -5.70
N GLN A 15 9.58 -21.96 -4.37
CA GLN A 15 8.79 -21.08 -3.47
C GLN A 15 7.27 -21.25 -3.61
N GLU A 16 6.81 -22.48 -3.85
CA GLU A 16 5.39 -22.75 -4.10
C GLU A 16 4.49 -22.36 -2.92
N GLU A 17 4.93 -22.60 -1.69
CA GLU A 17 4.20 -22.18 -0.48
C GLU A 17 4.07 -20.67 -0.38
N MET A 18 5.15 -19.92 -0.64
CA MET A 18 5.14 -18.47 -0.61
C MET A 18 4.24 -17.90 -1.72
N LYS A 19 4.34 -18.43 -2.96
CA LYS A 19 3.47 -18.01 -4.06
C LYS A 19 2.01 -18.25 -3.72
N LEU A 20 1.68 -19.42 -3.20
CA LEU A 20 0.33 -19.76 -2.79
C LEU A 20 -0.18 -18.82 -1.70
N ALA A 21 0.62 -18.59 -0.65
CA ALA A 21 0.23 -17.71 0.45
C ALA A 21 -0.08 -16.27 -0.02
N ILE A 22 0.76 -15.71 -0.90
CA ILE A 22 0.53 -14.36 -1.43
C ILE A 22 -0.71 -14.35 -2.35
N LEU A 23 -0.92 -15.38 -3.17
CA LEU A 23 -2.14 -15.49 -4.01
C LEU A 23 -3.40 -15.55 -3.16
N VAL A 24 -3.38 -16.33 -2.08
CA VAL A 24 -4.50 -16.46 -1.14
C VAL A 24 -4.80 -15.11 -0.48
N ALA A 25 -3.77 -14.42 0.02
CA ALA A 25 -3.93 -13.10 0.63
C ALA A 25 -4.40 -12.02 -0.37
N ALA A 26 -4.07 -12.16 -1.66
CA ALA A 26 -4.54 -11.26 -2.71
C ALA A 26 -6.04 -11.49 -3.06
N VAL A 27 -6.56 -12.69 -2.84
CA VAL A 27 -7.98 -13.01 -3.04
C VAL A 27 -8.81 -12.57 -1.85
N ASP A 28 -8.36 -12.87 -0.64
CA ASP A 28 -9.05 -12.51 0.61
C ASP A 28 -8.07 -11.88 1.61
N PRO A 29 -8.05 -10.54 1.73
CA PRO A 29 -7.19 -9.86 2.69
C PRO A 29 -7.60 -10.12 4.15
N GLY A 30 -8.80 -10.66 4.40
CA GLY A 30 -9.27 -11.03 5.74
C GLY A 30 -8.51 -12.20 6.37
N ILE A 31 -7.73 -12.94 5.56
CA ILE A 31 -6.83 -14.01 6.02
C ILE A 31 -5.66 -13.44 6.84
N GLY A 32 -5.33 -12.16 6.66
CA GLY A 32 -4.26 -11.47 7.36
C GLY A 32 -2.94 -11.42 6.60
N GLY A 33 -1.89 -11.00 7.29
CA GLY A 33 -0.56 -10.82 6.72
C GLY A 33 0.14 -12.15 6.39
N VAL A 34 1.02 -12.12 5.38
CA VAL A 34 1.87 -13.26 5.01
C VAL A 34 3.27 -13.05 5.56
N LEU A 35 3.70 -13.92 6.49
CA LEU A 35 5.06 -13.94 7.01
C LEU A 35 5.94 -14.90 6.20
N VAL A 36 7.01 -14.38 5.59
CA VAL A 36 7.89 -15.17 4.71
C VAL A 36 9.28 -15.34 5.31
N PHE A 37 9.63 -16.56 5.69
CA PHE A 37 10.96 -16.93 6.15
C PHE A 37 11.93 -17.18 4.97
N GLY A 38 13.23 -16.97 5.20
CA GLY A 38 14.28 -17.22 4.21
C GLY A 38 15.38 -16.16 4.19
N ASP A 39 16.50 -16.48 3.57
CA ASP A 39 17.68 -15.61 3.54
C ASP A 39 17.53 -14.43 2.58
N ARG A 40 18.41 -13.45 2.73
CA ARG A 40 18.52 -12.33 1.79
C ARG A 40 18.87 -12.86 0.39
N GLY A 41 18.23 -12.29 -0.63
CA GLY A 41 18.46 -12.70 -2.02
C GLY A 41 17.61 -13.89 -2.49
N THR A 42 16.70 -14.41 -1.65
CA THR A 42 15.75 -15.46 -2.04
C THR A 42 14.60 -14.97 -2.92
N GLY A 43 14.49 -13.67 -3.22
CA GLY A 43 13.48 -13.16 -4.16
C GLY A 43 12.09 -12.88 -3.55
N LYS A 44 11.96 -12.81 -2.22
CA LYS A 44 10.70 -12.50 -1.53
C LYS A 44 10.02 -11.21 -2.03
N SER A 45 10.77 -10.10 -2.06
CA SER A 45 10.27 -8.82 -2.58
C SER A 45 10.02 -8.85 -4.09
N THR A 46 10.72 -9.73 -4.82
CA THR A 46 10.50 -9.94 -6.26
C THR A 46 9.14 -10.58 -6.50
N ALA A 47 8.73 -11.55 -5.69
CA ALA A 47 7.43 -12.21 -5.82
C ALA A 47 6.25 -11.25 -5.58
N VAL A 48 6.29 -10.42 -4.54
CA VAL A 48 5.23 -9.44 -4.26
C VAL A 48 5.10 -8.44 -5.41
N ARG A 49 6.22 -7.91 -5.90
CA ARG A 49 6.23 -6.96 -7.04
C ARG A 49 5.80 -7.61 -8.35
N ALA A 50 6.19 -8.86 -8.56
CA ALA A 50 5.78 -9.66 -9.72
C ALA A 50 4.27 -9.90 -9.74
N LEU A 51 3.68 -10.23 -8.58
CA LEU A 51 2.24 -10.39 -8.47
C LEU A 51 1.51 -9.08 -8.71
N ALA A 52 1.94 -7.99 -8.05
CA ALA A 52 1.32 -6.67 -8.22
C ALA A 52 1.33 -6.19 -9.68
N ALA A 53 2.37 -6.54 -10.44
CA ALA A 53 2.46 -6.22 -11.87
C ALA A 53 1.56 -7.10 -12.78
N LEU A 54 1.06 -8.23 -12.28
CA LEU A 54 0.09 -9.07 -13.00
C LEU A 54 -1.36 -8.68 -12.71
N LEU A 55 -1.61 -8.00 -11.58
CA LEU A 55 -2.94 -7.54 -11.24
C LEU A 55 -3.39 -6.45 -12.21
N PRO A 56 -4.69 -6.38 -12.53
CA PRO A 56 -5.22 -5.32 -13.36
C PRO A 56 -5.02 -3.95 -12.68
N ASP A 57 -4.83 -2.92 -13.49
CA ASP A 57 -4.82 -1.56 -12.99
C ASP A 57 -6.13 -1.24 -12.26
N ILE A 58 -6.02 -0.48 -11.17
CA ILE A 58 -7.13 -0.06 -10.33
C ILE A 58 -7.55 1.37 -10.69
N ALA A 59 -8.85 1.64 -10.62
CA ALA A 59 -9.38 3.00 -10.74
C ALA A 59 -9.07 3.79 -9.47
N VAL A 60 -8.45 4.96 -9.62
CA VAL A 60 -7.98 5.80 -8.52
C VAL A 60 -8.43 7.24 -8.72
N VAL A 61 -9.07 7.81 -7.69
CA VAL A 61 -9.47 9.23 -7.68
C VAL A 61 -8.26 10.15 -7.84
N ASP A 62 -8.36 11.12 -8.75
CA ASP A 62 -7.28 12.05 -9.06
C ASP A 62 -6.91 12.91 -7.84
N GLY A 63 -5.62 12.92 -7.52
CA GLY A 63 -5.05 13.66 -6.39
C GLY A 63 -5.33 13.03 -5.02
N CYS A 64 -5.96 11.86 -4.93
CA CYS A 64 -6.21 11.19 -3.66
C CYS A 64 -4.97 10.43 -3.16
N PRO A 65 -4.39 10.77 -2.00
CA PRO A 65 -3.21 10.09 -1.47
C PRO A 65 -3.51 8.64 -1.04
N TYR A 66 -4.77 8.37 -0.68
CA TYR A 66 -5.27 7.05 -0.27
C TYR A 66 -5.70 6.18 -1.45
N ARG A 67 -5.60 6.66 -2.70
CA ARG A 67 -5.99 5.89 -3.88
C ARG A 67 -7.43 5.33 -3.84
N CYS A 68 -8.36 6.10 -3.28
CA CYS A 68 -9.77 5.70 -3.14
C CYS A 68 -10.37 5.21 -4.47
N ASP A 69 -11.24 4.21 -4.39
CA ASP A 69 -12.02 3.74 -5.53
C ASP A 69 -13.15 4.73 -5.83
N PRO A 70 -13.24 5.31 -7.05
CA PRO A 70 -14.35 6.19 -7.41
C PRO A 70 -15.72 5.50 -7.44
N ALA A 71 -15.76 4.16 -7.50
CA ALA A 71 -16.99 3.37 -7.54
C ALA A 71 -17.45 2.83 -6.17
N ASP A 72 -16.58 2.85 -5.15
CA ASP A 72 -16.92 2.40 -3.79
C ASP A 72 -17.10 3.58 -2.84
N ASP A 73 -18.34 4.05 -2.71
CA ASP A 73 -18.71 5.16 -1.84
C ASP A 73 -18.48 4.86 -0.34
N ARG A 74 -18.36 3.58 0.06
CA ARG A 74 -18.15 3.21 1.48
C ARG A 74 -16.70 3.40 1.91
N ALA A 75 -15.75 3.20 0.99
CA ALA A 75 -14.32 3.26 1.23
C ALA A 75 -13.68 4.62 0.86
N LEU A 76 -14.48 5.65 0.59
CA LEU A 76 -13.97 7.00 0.32
C LEU A 76 -13.43 7.66 1.59
N CYS A 77 -12.21 8.22 1.49
CA CYS A 77 -11.66 9.13 2.48
C CYS A 77 -12.53 10.41 2.58
N THR A 78 -12.35 11.17 3.66
CA THR A 78 -13.14 12.39 3.93
C THR A 78 -13.13 13.37 2.76
N GLU A 79 -11.97 13.60 2.14
CA GLU A 79 -11.84 14.53 1.02
C GLU A 79 -12.58 14.03 -0.24
N CYS A 80 -12.40 12.76 -0.60
CA CYS A 80 -13.09 12.18 -1.75
C CYS A 80 -14.61 12.14 -1.53
N ARG A 81 -15.06 11.89 -0.30
CA ARG A 81 -16.48 11.92 0.06
C ARG A 81 -17.10 13.30 -0.11
N THR A 82 -16.39 14.35 0.33
CA THR A 82 -16.82 15.74 0.12
C THR A 82 -16.88 16.09 -1.36
N ARG A 83 -15.84 15.75 -2.13
CA ARG A 83 -15.81 15.97 -3.59
C ARG A 83 -16.91 15.20 -4.33
N ARG A 84 -17.24 13.99 -3.87
CA ARG A 84 -18.32 13.16 -4.43
C ARG A 84 -19.68 13.82 -4.30
N ALA A 85 -19.93 14.55 -3.21
CA ALA A 85 -21.17 15.30 -3.02
C ALA A 85 -21.33 16.44 -4.04
N ALA A 86 -20.22 16.97 -4.58
CA ALA A 86 -20.22 18.01 -5.61
C ALA A 86 -20.31 17.46 -7.04
N GLY A 87 -20.13 16.16 -7.25
CA GLY A 87 -20.20 15.54 -8.58
C GLY A 87 -19.43 14.23 -8.74
N PRO A 88 -19.32 13.72 -9.98
CA PRO A 88 -18.49 12.55 -10.26
C PRO A 88 -17.01 12.82 -9.95
N LEU A 89 -16.33 11.83 -9.38
CA LEU A 89 -14.90 11.93 -9.06
C LEU A 89 -14.06 11.66 -10.32
N PRO A 90 -13.25 12.63 -10.78
CA PRO A 90 -12.23 12.37 -11.79
C PRO A 90 -11.27 11.28 -11.31
N HIS A 91 -10.92 10.35 -12.19
CA HIS A 91 -10.07 9.21 -11.87
C HIS A 91 -9.27 8.77 -13.09
N HIS A 92 -8.19 8.05 -12.81
CA HIS A 92 -7.37 7.37 -13.80
C HIS A 92 -7.12 5.92 -13.38
N LEU A 93 -6.67 5.10 -14.33
CA LEU A 93 -6.17 3.76 -14.04
C LEU A 93 -4.72 3.84 -13.60
N ALA A 94 -4.39 3.15 -12.52
CA ALA A 94 -3.04 3.07 -11.98
C ALA A 94 -2.71 1.64 -11.55
N ALA A 95 -1.44 1.26 -11.70
CA ALA A 95 -0.94 -0.02 -11.23
C ALA A 95 -1.10 -0.16 -9.70
N VAL A 96 -1.31 -1.41 -9.27
CA VAL A 96 -1.39 -1.79 -7.87
C VAL A 96 -0.11 -1.35 -7.13
N PRO A 97 -0.22 -0.55 -6.05
CA PRO A 97 0.95 -0.06 -5.36
C PRO A 97 1.66 -1.19 -4.59
N VAL A 98 2.99 -1.14 -4.59
CA VAL A 98 3.83 -1.91 -3.66
C VAL A 98 4.71 -0.92 -2.92
N VAL A 99 4.50 -0.81 -1.62
CA VAL A 99 5.19 0.14 -0.74
C VAL A 99 6.09 -0.62 0.22
N ASP A 100 7.36 -0.25 0.27
CA ASP A 100 8.30 -0.82 1.25
C ASP A 100 8.24 -0.02 2.55
N LEU A 101 8.12 -0.74 3.67
CA LEU A 101 8.33 -0.22 5.01
C LEU A 101 9.82 -0.37 5.37
N PRO A 102 10.59 0.72 5.44
CA PRO A 102 11.99 0.65 5.82
C PRO A 102 12.14 0.35 7.32
N LEU A 103 13.22 -0.33 7.67
CA LEU A 103 13.67 -0.47 9.05
C LEU A 103 13.90 0.92 9.67
N GLY A 104 13.32 1.17 10.84
CA GLY A 104 13.38 2.47 11.51
C GLY A 104 12.44 3.53 10.92
N ALA A 105 11.39 3.14 10.20
CA ALA A 105 10.28 4.05 9.94
C ALA A 105 9.65 4.48 11.26
N THR A 106 9.51 5.79 11.49
CA THR A 106 8.75 6.30 12.64
C THR A 106 7.26 6.04 12.45
N GLU A 107 6.51 5.92 13.54
CA GLU A 107 5.05 5.78 13.52
C GLU A 107 4.40 6.84 12.62
N ASP A 108 4.76 8.11 12.81
CA ASP A 108 4.35 9.26 11.99
C ASP A 108 4.55 9.06 10.48
N ARG A 109 5.62 8.36 10.07
CA ARG A 109 5.86 8.06 8.65
C ARG A 109 4.98 6.91 8.15
N VAL A 110 4.60 5.98 9.03
CA VAL A 110 3.76 4.83 8.71
C VAL A 110 2.29 5.25 8.61
N VAL A 111 1.73 5.83 9.67
CA VAL A 111 0.32 6.23 9.73
C VAL A 111 0.06 7.60 9.10
N GLY A 112 1.04 8.48 9.18
CA GLY A 112 0.91 9.89 8.81
C GLY A 112 0.99 10.80 10.04
N ALA A 113 1.29 12.07 9.81
CA ALA A 113 1.48 13.05 10.87
C ALA A 113 0.56 14.24 10.69
N LEU A 114 0.21 14.91 11.79
CA LEU A 114 -0.45 16.21 11.73
C LEU A 114 0.61 17.31 11.67
N ASP A 115 0.55 18.18 10.65
CA ASP A 115 1.41 19.36 10.55
C ASP A 115 0.96 20.42 11.55
N ILE A 116 1.60 20.40 12.72
CA ILE A 116 1.32 21.32 13.82
C ILE A 116 1.68 22.76 13.44
N GLN A 117 2.69 22.98 12.60
CA GLN A 117 3.11 24.33 12.21
C GLN A 117 2.01 24.99 11.38
N ARG A 118 1.43 24.29 10.40
CA ARG A 118 0.26 24.78 9.65
C ARG A 118 -0.98 24.94 10.52
N ALA A 119 -1.21 24.00 11.45
CA ALA A 119 -2.35 24.08 12.37
C ALA A 119 -2.28 25.31 13.27
N LEU A 120 -1.08 25.70 13.72
CA LEU A 120 -0.88 26.87 14.57
C LEU A 120 -0.79 28.19 13.79
N ALA A 121 -0.16 28.20 12.61
CA ALA A 121 0.04 29.41 11.82
C ALA A 121 -1.22 29.83 11.03
N ASN A 122 -1.92 28.86 10.44
CA ASN A 122 -3.05 29.13 9.53
C ASN A 122 -4.40 28.68 10.11
N GLY A 123 -4.41 28.00 11.28
CA GLY A 123 -5.62 27.38 11.82
C GLY A 123 -6.11 26.15 11.03
N GLU A 124 -5.31 25.69 10.06
CA GLU A 124 -5.67 24.60 9.15
C GLU A 124 -5.08 23.27 9.65
N LYS A 125 -5.95 22.30 9.97
CA LYS A 125 -5.52 20.93 10.30
C LYS A 125 -5.06 20.22 9.03
N ALA A 126 -3.77 20.31 8.72
CA ALA A 126 -3.16 19.61 7.59
C ALA A 126 -2.57 18.27 8.05
N PHE A 127 -3.21 17.16 7.64
CA PHE A 127 -2.68 15.82 7.87
C PHE A 127 -1.85 15.37 6.67
N GLU A 128 -0.63 14.90 6.92
CA GLU A 128 0.27 14.34 5.92
C GLU A 128 0.13 12.82 5.91
N PRO A 129 -0.38 12.22 4.81
CA PRO A 129 -0.59 10.77 4.74
C PRO A 129 0.71 9.98 4.75
N GLY A 130 0.76 8.92 5.57
CA GLY A 130 1.92 8.04 5.70
C GLY A 130 2.04 6.95 4.62
N LEU A 131 2.91 5.98 4.86
CA LEU A 131 3.13 4.82 3.99
C LEU A 131 1.86 3.97 3.82
N LEU A 132 1.04 3.83 4.86
CA LEU A 132 -0.22 3.07 4.79
C LEU A 132 -1.21 3.67 3.79
N ALA A 133 -1.31 5.01 3.73
CA ALA A 133 -2.15 5.67 2.74
C ALA A 133 -1.72 5.33 1.31
N ARG A 134 -0.41 5.28 1.07
CA ARG A 134 0.17 4.95 -0.24
C ARG A 134 0.04 3.47 -0.60
N ALA A 135 0.01 2.60 0.40
CA ALA A 135 -0.14 1.15 0.26
C ALA A 135 -1.61 0.71 0.08
N ASN A 136 -2.57 1.60 0.34
CA ASN A 136 -3.98 1.27 0.24
C ASN A 136 -4.34 0.66 -1.12
N ARG A 137 -5.14 -0.42 -1.09
CA ARG A 137 -5.52 -1.25 -2.25
C ARG A 137 -4.32 -1.84 -3.01
N GLY A 138 -3.23 -2.12 -2.30
CA GLY A 138 -2.08 -2.85 -2.82
C GLY A 138 -1.34 -3.59 -1.73
N PHE A 139 -0.01 -3.57 -1.79
CA PHE A 139 0.85 -4.35 -0.89
C PHE A 139 1.76 -3.44 -0.06
N LEU A 140 1.84 -3.73 1.24
CA LEU A 140 2.88 -3.24 2.13
C LEU A 140 3.91 -4.35 2.33
N TYR A 141 5.15 -4.13 1.90
CA TYR A 141 6.25 -5.06 2.08
C TYR A 141 7.13 -4.59 3.25
N ILE A 142 7.44 -5.51 4.17
CA ILE A 142 8.30 -5.25 5.32
C ILE A 142 9.53 -6.14 5.18
N ASP A 143 10.70 -5.53 5.02
CA ASP A 143 11.96 -6.27 5.03
C ASP A 143 12.42 -6.45 6.48
N GLU A 144 12.97 -7.63 6.80
CA GLU A 144 13.53 -7.93 8.13
C GLU A 144 12.53 -7.59 9.28
N ALA A 145 11.27 -8.06 9.16
CA ALA A 145 10.19 -7.78 10.11
C ALA A 145 10.53 -8.10 11.58
N ASN A 146 11.49 -8.98 11.83
CA ASN A 146 12.03 -9.30 13.15
C ASN A 146 12.81 -8.15 13.82
N LEU A 147 13.15 -7.10 13.08
CA LEU A 147 13.82 -5.89 13.58
C LEU A 147 12.85 -4.70 13.71
N LEU A 148 11.56 -4.91 13.43
CA LEU A 148 10.56 -3.87 13.57
C LEU A 148 10.26 -3.64 15.05
N GLU A 149 10.01 -2.38 15.43
CA GLU A 149 9.65 -2.04 16.81
C GLU A 149 8.25 -2.58 17.12
N ASP A 150 8.04 -3.12 18.33
CA ASP A 150 6.79 -3.80 18.73
C ASP A 150 5.54 -2.94 18.46
N HIS A 151 5.62 -1.64 18.76
CA HIS A 151 4.50 -0.71 18.57
C HIS A 151 4.10 -0.52 17.10
N LEU A 152 5.03 -0.72 16.16
CA LEU A 152 4.73 -0.69 14.72
C LEU A 152 4.15 -2.02 14.24
N VAL A 153 4.51 -3.14 14.87
CA VAL A 153 3.91 -4.45 14.59
C VAL A 153 2.45 -4.46 15.02
N ASP A 154 2.15 -3.96 16.23
CA ASP A 154 0.79 -3.90 16.78
C ASP A 154 -0.15 -2.97 15.99
N LEU A 155 0.41 -2.03 15.25
CA LEU A 155 -0.31 -1.05 14.46
C LEU A 155 -0.79 -1.60 13.11
N LEU A 156 -0.15 -2.66 12.60
CA LEU A 156 -0.34 -3.24 11.27
C LEU A 156 -1.31 -4.43 11.29
#